data_AF-A0A9P1D4N5-F1
#
_entry.id   AF-A0A9P1D4N5-F1
#
_cell.length_a   1.000
_cell.length_b   1.000
_cell.length_c   1.000
_cell.angle_alpha   90.00
_cell.angle_beta   90.00
_cell.angle_gamma   90.00
#
_symmetry.space_group_name_H-M   'P 1'
#
loop_
_entity.id
_entity.type
_entity.pdbx_description
1 polymer ?
#
loop_
_entity_poly.entity_id
_entity_poly.type
_entity_poly.pdbx_seq_one_letter_code
_entity_poly.pdbx_strand_id
1 'polypeptide(L)'
;MFEPRQYAEWIHGEIFQPVIVVIGTANAKTRIKEINGLSLAELFAPFGGHFPPGISVSVQSLERQIAIEHFRVQFTDADSAVQLSQLQADQLADWTVESSALERPTRSQSAKALEAPSPWYEEWRSALFRSLRWSDHEGLDQPTAALLVVMSKESDPAMLLEQLLHSSNMPPLCTQGVLDPVPSRVAVLLHDASDPASPSKEELVRKLENLKTSFAPNQVFVLEINHGPADHVEQEIQDLFKTCRSRRAPPPPPAPNESPSPSPGTRLSQEDLTNLAQVVTEVVVKNAVPWMEKQLQQLEAQISQSRKGFRNQLKYLWRKPREANERGMGSDLFKAG
;
A
#
# COMPACT_ATOMS: atom_id res chain seq x y z
N MET A 1 7.28 -25.12 -17.61
CA MET A 1 7.07 -23.74 -18.08
C MET A 1 5.61 -23.43 -17.78
N PHE A 2 5.35 -22.51 -16.85
CA PHE A 2 3.97 -22.13 -16.47
C PHE A 2 3.16 -21.76 -17.70
N GLU A 3 1.87 -22.06 -17.68
CA GLU A 3 0.97 -21.41 -18.63
C GLU A 3 1.13 -19.89 -18.47
N PRO A 4 1.36 -19.13 -19.56
CA PRO A 4 1.56 -17.68 -19.49
C PRO A 4 0.50 -16.91 -18.69
N ARG A 5 -0.72 -17.47 -18.56
CA ARG A 5 -1.84 -16.91 -17.78
C ARG A 5 -1.58 -16.90 -16.28
N GLN A 6 -1.00 -17.97 -15.72
CA GLN A 6 -0.70 -18.06 -14.28
C GLN A 6 0.41 -17.09 -13.85
N TYR A 7 1.34 -16.79 -14.76
CA TYR A 7 2.41 -15.82 -14.49
C TYR A 7 1.89 -14.37 -14.46
N ALA A 8 0.99 -14.01 -15.37
CA ALA A 8 0.35 -12.70 -15.37
C ALA A 8 -0.50 -12.48 -14.11
N GLU A 9 -1.29 -13.48 -13.71
CA GLU A 9 -2.09 -13.42 -12.48
C GLU A 9 -1.22 -13.25 -11.24
N TRP A 10 -0.06 -13.92 -11.17
CA TRP A 10 0.89 -13.75 -10.07
C TRP A 10 1.53 -12.35 -10.05
N ILE A 11 1.99 -11.84 -11.20
CA ILE A 11 2.59 -10.51 -11.30
C ILE A 11 1.61 -9.42 -10.84
N HIS A 12 0.38 -9.44 -11.37
CA HIS A 12 -0.64 -8.45 -11.07
C HIS A 12 -1.31 -8.69 -9.71
N GLY A 13 -1.39 -9.94 -9.30
CA GLY A 13 -2.15 -10.37 -8.14
C GLY A 13 -1.34 -10.52 -6.87
N GLU A 14 0.00 -10.52 -6.90
CA GLU A 14 0.83 -10.74 -5.71
C GLU A 14 2.06 -9.83 -5.61
N ILE A 15 2.70 -9.46 -6.72
CA ILE A 15 3.97 -8.73 -6.70
C ILE A 15 3.79 -7.22 -6.81
N PHE A 16 3.11 -6.74 -7.86
CA PHE A 16 3.00 -5.30 -8.15
C PHE A 16 1.69 -4.69 -7.66
N GLN A 17 1.29 -5.06 -6.44
CA GLN A 17 0.12 -4.47 -5.81
C GLN A 17 0.45 -3.04 -5.31
N PRO A 18 -0.42 -2.05 -5.54
CA PRO A 18 -0.27 -0.74 -4.92
C PRO A 18 -0.20 -0.84 -3.39
N VAL A 19 0.71 -0.06 -2.80
CA VAL A 19 0.94 -0.05 -1.35
C VAL A 19 0.04 0.98 -0.67
N ILE A 20 -0.58 0.57 0.43
CA ILE A 20 -1.23 1.45 1.41
C ILE A 20 -0.42 1.35 2.70
N VAL A 21 0.19 2.45 3.12
CA VAL A 21 0.94 2.46 4.38
C VAL A 21 -0.01 2.64 5.55
N VAL A 22 0.24 1.98 6.67
CA VAL A 22 -0.54 2.11 7.90
C VAL A 22 0.32 2.74 8.98
N ILE A 23 -0.14 3.86 9.50
CA ILE A 23 0.49 4.66 10.55
C ILE A 23 -0.51 4.74 11.69
N GLY A 24 -0.12 4.35 12.90
CA GLY A 24 -1.04 4.41 14.04
C GLY A 24 -0.34 4.74 15.35
N THR A 25 -1.15 5.17 16.33
CA THR A 25 -0.67 5.45 17.69
C THR A 25 -0.14 4.17 18.34
N ALA A 26 0.77 4.34 19.32
CA ALA A 26 1.25 3.21 20.11
C ALA A 26 0.09 2.45 20.77
N ASN A 27 -0.92 3.17 21.27
CA ASN A 27 -2.12 2.58 21.86
C ASN A 27 -2.91 1.72 20.86
N ALA A 28 -3.09 2.19 19.62
CA ALA A 28 -3.76 1.39 18.57
C ALA A 28 -2.97 0.12 18.23
N LYS A 29 -1.65 0.25 18.02
CA LYS A 29 -0.76 -0.88 17.72
C LYS A 29 -0.78 -1.93 18.83
N THR A 30 -0.57 -1.51 20.08
CA THR A 30 -0.58 -2.40 21.25
C THR A 30 -1.93 -3.08 21.41
N ARG A 31 -3.03 -2.35 21.30
CA ARG A 31 -4.37 -2.93 21.49
C ARG A 31 -4.70 -4.00 20.46
N ILE A 32 -4.42 -3.75 19.18
CA ILE A 32 -4.66 -4.73 18.11
C ILE A 32 -3.75 -5.96 18.28
N LYS A 33 -2.51 -5.76 18.72
CA LYS A 33 -1.58 -6.86 18.98
C LYS A 33 -2.04 -7.73 20.15
N GLU A 34 -2.51 -7.12 21.24
CA GLU A 34 -2.93 -7.82 22.46
C GLU A 34 -4.27 -8.54 22.34
N ILE A 35 -5.21 -8.01 21.55
CA ILE A 35 -6.54 -8.61 21.41
C ILE A 35 -6.60 -9.55 20.21
N ASN A 36 -6.09 -9.12 19.06
CA ASN A 36 -6.24 -9.83 17.79
C ASN A 36 -4.98 -10.60 17.39
N GLY A 37 -3.85 -10.36 18.06
CA GLY A 37 -2.56 -10.96 17.71
C GLY A 37 -1.91 -10.32 16.49
N LEU A 38 -2.54 -9.30 15.89
CA LEU A 38 -2.21 -8.68 14.60
C LEU A 38 -1.40 -7.39 14.75
N SER A 39 -0.64 -7.00 13.72
CA SER A 39 -0.25 -5.62 13.49
C SER A 39 -1.41 -4.82 12.88
N LEU A 40 -1.29 -3.50 12.78
CA LEU A 40 -2.33 -2.69 12.14
C LEU A 40 -2.43 -3.02 10.65
N ALA A 41 -1.31 -3.14 9.93
CA ALA A 41 -1.36 -3.55 8.53
C ALA A 41 -1.93 -4.95 8.31
N GLU A 42 -1.68 -5.89 9.23
CA GLU A 42 -2.24 -7.24 9.16
C GLU A 42 -3.76 -7.27 9.39
N LEU A 43 -4.30 -6.35 10.19
CA LEU A 43 -5.75 -6.18 10.36
C LEU A 43 -6.44 -5.89 9.02
N PHE A 44 -5.81 -5.08 8.16
CA PHE A 44 -6.37 -4.71 6.85
C PHE A 44 -6.03 -5.68 5.72
N ALA A 45 -5.02 -6.53 5.89
CA ALA A 45 -4.45 -7.35 4.81
C ALA A 45 -5.46 -8.22 4.03
N PRO A 46 -6.42 -8.93 4.68
CA PRO A 46 -7.41 -9.71 3.93
C PRO A 46 -8.29 -8.88 3.01
N PHE A 47 -8.55 -7.64 3.38
CA PHE A 47 -9.49 -6.75 2.69
C PHE A 47 -8.86 -6.05 1.49
N GLY A 48 -7.55 -6.21 1.27
CA GLY A 48 -6.85 -5.74 0.07
C GLY A 48 -7.19 -6.50 -1.22
N GLY A 49 -8.36 -7.13 -1.29
CA GLY A 49 -8.84 -7.90 -2.45
C GLY A 49 -8.90 -9.43 -2.26
N HIS A 50 -8.58 -9.97 -1.08
CA HIS A 50 -8.69 -11.41 -0.78
C HIS A 50 -10.03 -11.79 -0.15
N PHE A 51 -10.68 -10.86 0.54
CA PHE A 51 -12.00 -11.05 1.13
C PHE A 51 -13.12 -10.86 0.08
N PRO A 52 -14.05 -11.82 -0.09
CA PRO A 52 -15.14 -11.71 -1.06
C PRO A 52 -16.05 -10.48 -0.83
N PRO A 53 -16.57 -9.82 -1.89
CA PRO A 53 -16.43 -10.16 -3.32
C PRO A 53 -15.11 -9.67 -3.96
N GLY A 54 -14.20 -9.09 -3.18
CA GLY A 54 -13.02 -8.39 -3.67
C GLY A 54 -13.33 -6.93 -4.03
N ILE A 55 -12.34 -6.23 -4.59
CA ILE A 55 -12.47 -4.82 -4.95
C ILE A 55 -12.57 -4.71 -6.47
N SER A 56 -13.56 -3.96 -6.96
CA SER A 56 -13.66 -3.59 -8.36
C SER A 56 -13.58 -2.08 -8.48
N VAL A 57 -12.75 -1.61 -9.41
CA VAL A 57 -12.48 -0.17 -9.59
C VAL A 57 -12.66 0.22 -11.05
N SER A 58 -13.01 1.47 -11.28
CA SER A 58 -12.96 2.09 -12.60
C SER A 58 -11.84 3.13 -12.58
N VAL A 59 -10.84 2.94 -13.42
CA VAL A 59 -9.64 3.77 -13.47
C VAL A 59 -9.63 4.58 -14.76
N GLN A 60 -9.48 5.89 -14.63
CA GLN A 60 -9.21 6.80 -15.74
C GLN A 60 -7.71 6.77 -16.08
N SER A 61 -7.36 5.97 -17.08
CA SER A 61 -6.03 5.94 -17.68
C SER A 61 -5.98 6.86 -18.88
N LEU A 62 -5.50 8.09 -18.65
CA LEU A 62 -5.39 9.14 -19.66
C LEU A 62 -6.75 9.44 -20.31
N GLU A 63 -6.95 9.09 -21.58
CA GLU A 63 -8.20 9.29 -22.33
C GLU A 63 -9.18 8.11 -22.19
N ARG A 64 -8.80 7.01 -21.51
CA ARG A 64 -9.58 5.78 -21.45
C ARG A 64 -10.01 5.46 -20.02
N GLN A 65 -11.29 5.15 -19.87
CA GLN A 65 -11.81 4.55 -18.64
C GLN A 65 -11.71 3.02 -18.73
N ILE A 66 -11.05 2.41 -17.74
CA ILE A 66 -10.79 0.97 -17.68
C ILE A 66 -11.46 0.42 -16.42
N ALA A 67 -12.31 -0.60 -16.57
CA ALA A 67 -12.82 -1.36 -15.43
C ALA A 67 -11.80 -2.45 -15.06
N ILE A 68 -11.42 -2.50 -13.78
CA ILE A 68 -10.52 -3.52 -13.24
C ILE A 68 -11.30 -4.28 -12.17
N GLU A 69 -11.60 -5.54 -12.47
CA GLU A 69 -12.17 -6.48 -11.52
C GLU A 69 -11.04 -7.09 -10.68
N HIS A 70 -11.35 -7.47 -9.43
CA HIS A 70 -10.40 -8.08 -8.50
C HIS A 70 -9.11 -7.26 -8.29
N PHE A 71 -9.25 -5.94 -8.22
CA PHE A 71 -8.17 -5.03 -7.91
C PHE A 71 -7.60 -5.34 -6.53
N ARG A 72 -6.27 -5.45 -6.43
CA ARG A 72 -5.58 -5.83 -5.19
C ARG A 72 -4.68 -4.70 -4.71
N VAL A 73 -4.64 -4.53 -3.40
CA VAL A 73 -3.74 -3.62 -2.69
C VAL A 73 -3.09 -4.34 -1.53
N GLN A 74 -1.93 -3.86 -1.11
CA GLN A 74 -1.20 -4.38 0.04
C GLN A 74 -1.05 -3.30 1.10
N PHE A 75 -1.19 -3.71 2.36
CA PHE A 75 -0.99 -2.84 3.52
C PHE A 75 0.40 -3.02 4.13
N THR A 76 1.11 -1.97 4.52
CA THR A 76 2.40 -2.14 5.22
C THR A 76 2.48 -1.15 6.37
N ASP A 77 2.83 -1.62 7.57
CA ASP A 77 3.07 -0.72 8.69
C ASP A 77 4.28 0.17 8.35
N ALA A 78 4.17 1.49 8.57
CA ALA A 78 5.24 2.42 8.21
C ALA A 78 6.60 2.06 8.83
N ASP A 79 6.60 1.53 10.05
CA ASP A 79 7.81 1.11 10.76
C ASP A 79 8.49 -0.12 10.12
N SER A 80 7.73 -0.92 9.37
CA SER A 80 8.21 -2.10 8.66
C SER A 80 8.47 -1.85 7.17
N ALA A 81 8.20 -0.64 6.68
CA ALA A 81 8.40 -0.23 5.30
C ALA A 81 9.86 0.16 5.02
N VAL A 82 10.76 -0.80 5.23
CA VAL A 82 12.21 -0.64 5.06
C VAL A 82 12.78 -1.80 4.27
N GLN A 83 13.83 -1.54 3.49
CA GLN A 83 14.54 -2.61 2.80
C GLN A 83 15.21 -3.52 3.82
N LEU A 84 15.12 -4.84 3.59
CA LEU A 84 15.84 -5.81 4.39
C LEU A 84 17.35 -5.58 4.28
N SER A 85 18.04 -5.59 5.41
CA SER A 85 19.50 -5.67 5.41
C SER A 85 19.97 -7.00 4.80
N GLN A 86 21.21 -7.05 4.34
CA GLN A 86 21.80 -8.29 3.80
C GLN A 86 21.66 -9.46 4.77
N LEU A 87 21.93 -9.23 6.06
CA LEU A 87 21.78 -10.25 7.11
C LEU A 87 20.34 -10.77 7.20
N GLN A 88 19.35 -9.88 7.18
CA GLN A 88 17.94 -10.27 7.24
C GLN A 88 17.50 -11.00 5.96
N ALA A 89 18.01 -10.60 4.80
CA ALA A 89 17.76 -11.29 3.54
C ALA A 89 18.37 -12.70 3.53
N ASP A 90 19.59 -12.86 4.04
CA ASP A 90 20.25 -14.16 4.18
C ASP A 90 19.48 -15.07 5.16
N GLN A 91 19.07 -14.55 6.32
CA GLN A 91 18.22 -15.28 7.28
C GLN A 91 16.89 -15.72 6.67
N LEU A 92 16.26 -14.86 5.87
CA LEU A 92 15.02 -15.20 5.17
C LEU A 92 15.25 -16.30 4.14
N ALA A 93 16.37 -16.24 3.40
CA ALA A 93 16.75 -17.26 2.44
C ALA A 93 17.01 -18.61 3.11
N ASP A 94 17.78 -18.63 4.20
CA ASP A 94 18.07 -19.85 4.98
C ASP A 94 16.78 -20.46 5.53
N TRP A 95 15.91 -19.65 6.15
CA TRP A 95 14.62 -20.10 6.65
C TRP A 95 13.76 -20.73 5.54
N THR A 96 13.74 -20.11 4.37
CA THR A 96 12.96 -20.58 3.22
C THR A 96 13.46 -21.94 2.71
N VAL A 97 14.77 -22.16 2.74
CA VAL A 97 15.36 -23.46 2.40
C VAL A 97 14.99 -24.50 3.46
N GLU A 98 15.00 -24.14 4.74
CA GLU A 98 14.65 -25.05 5.84
C GLU A 98 13.15 -25.43 5.87
N SER A 99 12.25 -24.45 5.72
CA SER A 99 10.79 -24.67 5.70
C SER A 99 10.39 -25.61 4.58
N SER A 100 10.96 -25.38 3.41
CA SER A 100 10.66 -26.16 2.22
C SER A 100 11.23 -27.58 2.23
N ALA A 101 12.26 -27.85 3.04
CA ALA A 101 12.80 -29.18 3.22
C ALA A 101 11.88 -30.09 4.08
N LEU A 102 11.00 -29.49 4.90
CA LEU A 102 10.07 -30.21 5.78
C LEU A 102 8.80 -30.68 5.05
N GLU A 103 8.41 -30.02 3.96
CA GLU A 103 7.22 -30.36 3.16
C GLU A 103 7.52 -31.35 2.02
N ARG A 104 8.03 -32.56 2.32
CA ARG A 104 8.13 -33.62 1.31
C ARG A 104 6.77 -34.31 1.11
N PRO A 105 6.13 -34.25 -0.07
CA PRO A 105 4.91 -35.00 -0.30
C PRO A 105 5.20 -36.50 -0.30
N THR A 106 4.40 -37.28 0.42
CA THR A 106 4.33 -38.73 0.22
C THR A 106 3.90 -38.99 -1.22
N ARG A 107 4.81 -39.59 -1.99
CA ARG A 107 4.65 -39.84 -3.43
C ARG A 107 3.48 -40.79 -3.71
N SER A 108 2.30 -40.26 -4.04
CA SER A 108 1.23 -41.03 -4.69
C SER A 108 0.59 -40.26 -5.84
N GLN A 109 0.95 -40.70 -7.05
CA GLN A 109 0.18 -40.78 -8.30
C GLN A 109 -0.56 -39.53 -8.82
N SER A 110 -0.06 -38.90 -9.88
CA SER A 110 -0.59 -39.07 -11.26
C SER A 110 0.13 -38.13 -12.23
N ALA A 111 0.83 -38.71 -13.19
CA ALA A 111 1.48 -37.98 -14.27
C ALA A 111 0.44 -37.61 -15.35
N LYS A 112 -0.10 -36.38 -15.31
CA LYS A 112 -0.68 -35.70 -16.50
C LYS A 112 -1.10 -34.23 -16.34
N ALA A 113 -0.82 -33.57 -15.23
CA ALA A 113 -0.76 -32.10 -15.19
C ALA A 113 0.71 -31.69 -15.14
N LEU A 114 1.10 -30.59 -15.79
CA LEU A 114 2.40 -29.96 -15.52
C LEU A 114 2.46 -29.73 -14.00
N GLU A 115 3.36 -30.44 -13.31
CA GLU A 115 3.47 -30.36 -11.86
C GLU A 115 3.63 -28.88 -11.47
N ALA A 116 2.79 -28.42 -10.54
CA ALA A 116 2.94 -27.14 -9.88
C ALA A 116 4.40 -27.02 -9.38
N PRO A 117 4.97 -25.81 -9.32
CA PRO A 117 6.33 -25.67 -8.84
C PRO A 117 6.37 -26.28 -7.44
N SER A 118 7.37 -27.09 -7.17
CA SER A 118 7.56 -27.69 -5.85
C SER A 118 7.49 -26.60 -4.76
N PRO A 119 6.83 -26.83 -3.61
CA PRO A 119 6.56 -25.82 -2.58
C PRO A 119 7.76 -24.93 -2.23
N TRP A 120 8.98 -25.49 -2.24
CA TRP A 120 10.22 -24.74 -2.04
C TRP A 120 10.45 -23.57 -3.00
N TYR A 121 10.06 -23.71 -4.26
CA TYR A 121 10.25 -22.66 -5.26
C TYR A 121 9.30 -21.49 -4.99
N GLU A 122 8.08 -21.78 -4.52
CA GLU A 122 7.10 -20.75 -4.17
C GLU A 122 7.53 -19.93 -2.96
N GLU A 123 8.02 -20.63 -1.93
CA GLU A 123 8.58 -19.97 -0.75
C GLU A 123 9.81 -19.14 -1.14
N TRP A 124 10.75 -19.72 -1.90
CA TRP A 124 11.96 -19.01 -2.35
C TRP A 124 11.63 -17.78 -3.18
N ARG A 125 10.71 -17.93 -4.13
CA ARG A 125 10.26 -16.83 -4.99
C ARG A 125 9.64 -15.72 -4.15
N SER A 126 8.77 -16.05 -3.20
CA SER A 126 8.17 -15.07 -2.31
C SER A 126 9.22 -14.37 -1.45
N ALA A 127 10.18 -15.11 -0.90
CA ALA A 127 11.30 -14.56 -0.14
C ALA A 127 12.17 -13.59 -0.96
N LEU A 128 12.51 -13.95 -2.20
CA LEU A 128 13.29 -13.10 -3.10
C LEU A 128 12.58 -11.78 -3.40
N PHE A 129 11.32 -11.82 -3.83
CA PHE A 129 10.61 -10.58 -4.17
C PHE A 129 10.35 -9.71 -2.94
N ARG A 130 10.22 -10.31 -1.74
CA ARG A 130 10.15 -9.58 -0.47
C ARG A 130 11.44 -8.85 -0.14
N SER A 131 12.61 -9.44 -0.40
CA SER A 131 13.89 -8.80 -0.10
C SER A 131 14.20 -7.59 -1.00
N LEU A 132 13.54 -7.51 -2.15
CA LEU A 132 13.63 -6.37 -3.08
C LEU A 132 12.74 -5.19 -2.69
N ARG A 133 11.75 -5.40 -1.80
CA ARG A 133 10.80 -4.37 -1.41
C ARG A 133 11.47 -3.23 -0.68
N TRP A 134 10.90 -2.04 -0.85
CA TRP A 134 11.36 -0.78 -0.29
C TRP A 134 12.79 -0.44 -0.68
N SER A 135 13.20 -0.85 -1.89
CA SER A 135 14.48 -0.47 -2.44
C SER A 135 14.42 0.80 -3.28
N ASP A 136 15.51 1.55 -3.24
CA ASP A 136 15.65 2.87 -3.87
C ASP A 136 15.73 2.84 -5.40
N HIS A 137 15.94 1.67 -6.00
CA HIS A 137 16.20 1.52 -7.44
C HIS A 137 15.00 1.08 -8.29
N GLU A 138 13.89 0.64 -7.71
CA GLU A 138 12.71 0.17 -8.47
C GLU A 138 11.45 1.01 -8.30
N GLY A 139 11.26 1.64 -7.13
CA GLY A 139 10.10 2.51 -6.86
C GLY A 139 8.73 1.81 -6.83
N LEU A 140 8.68 0.48 -6.86
CA LEU A 140 7.44 -0.31 -6.94
C LEU A 140 6.60 -0.26 -5.66
N ASP A 141 7.23 0.12 -4.55
CA ASP A 141 6.61 0.30 -3.23
C ASP A 141 5.99 1.68 -3.00
N GLN A 142 5.83 2.50 -4.04
CA GLN A 142 5.21 3.82 -3.93
C GLN A 142 3.88 3.75 -3.16
N PRO A 143 3.78 4.38 -1.98
CA PRO A 143 2.52 4.47 -1.28
C PRO A 143 1.50 5.24 -2.12
N THR A 144 0.31 4.68 -2.26
CA THR A 144 -0.83 5.31 -2.95
C THR A 144 -1.81 5.93 -1.97
N ALA A 145 -1.87 5.38 -0.75
CA ALA A 145 -2.58 5.94 0.38
C ALA A 145 -1.82 5.68 1.69
N ALA A 146 -2.14 6.46 2.71
CA ALA A 146 -1.71 6.25 4.09
C ALA A 146 -2.93 6.26 5.03
N LEU A 147 -3.13 5.17 5.77
CA LEU A 147 -4.13 5.08 6.83
C LEU A 147 -3.53 5.60 8.14
N LEU A 148 -4.17 6.60 8.74
CA LEU A 148 -3.81 7.18 10.03
C LEU A 148 -4.78 6.65 11.08
N VAL A 149 -4.33 5.73 11.93
CA VAL A 149 -5.18 4.96 12.83
C VAL A 149 -5.01 5.44 14.27
N VAL A 150 -6.11 5.88 14.88
CA VAL A 150 -6.16 6.35 16.28
C VAL A 150 -7.32 5.67 17.00
N MET A 151 -7.14 5.31 18.27
CA MET A 151 -8.21 4.69 19.05
C MET A 151 -9.25 5.73 19.50
N SER A 152 -10.52 5.40 19.41
CA SER A 152 -11.64 6.25 19.83
C SER A 152 -11.62 6.60 21.31
N LYS A 153 -11.05 5.75 22.16
CA LYS A 153 -10.88 5.99 23.60
C LYS A 153 -9.77 6.99 23.93
N GLU A 154 -8.92 7.35 22.98
CA GLU A 154 -7.88 8.36 23.22
C GLU A 154 -8.50 9.74 23.45
N SER A 155 -7.87 10.53 24.33
CA SER A 155 -8.43 11.79 24.84
C SER A 155 -8.69 12.81 23.74
N ASP A 156 -7.73 12.99 22.83
CA ASP A 156 -7.82 13.91 21.69
C ASP A 156 -7.39 13.22 20.39
N PRO A 157 -8.31 12.53 19.70
CA PRO A 157 -7.99 11.85 18.44
C PRO A 157 -7.63 12.82 17.31
N ALA A 158 -8.15 14.05 17.33
CA ALA A 158 -7.89 15.03 16.28
C ALA A 158 -6.43 15.47 16.31
N MET A 159 -5.94 15.86 17.49
CA MET A 159 -4.53 16.22 17.68
C MET A 159 -3.60 15.04 17.36
N LEU A 160 -3.95 13.82 17.77
CA LEU A 160 -3.14 12.64 17.47
C LEU A 160 -3.07 12.38 15.96
N LEU A 161 -4.19 12.47 15.24
CA LEU A 161 -4.19 12.36 13.78
C LEU A 161 -3.34 13.45 13.12
N GLU A 162 -3.40 14.69 13.61
CA GLU A 162 -2.52 15.78 13.15
C GLU A 162 -1.04 15.47 13.37
N GLN A 163 -0.68 14.85 14.50
CA GLN A 163 0.70 14.39 14.74
C GLN A 163 1.08 13.27 13.76
N LEU A 164 0.17 12.35 13.47
CA LEU A 164 0.43 11.27 12.51
C LEU A 164 0.63 11.79 11.07
N LEU A 165 0.09 12.97 10.73
CA LEU A 165 0.37 13.64 9.44
C LEU A 165 1.83 14.07 9.26
N HIS A 166 2.64 14.14 10.31
CA HIS A 166 4.02 14.58 10.16
C HIS A 166 4.81 13.64 9.23
N SER A 167 5.62 14.21 8.33
CA SER A 167 6.35 13.43 7.31
C SER A 167 7.30 12.41 7.90
N SER A 168 7.81 12.63 9.11
CA SER A 168 8.68 11.66 9.82
C SER A 168 8.02 10.30 10.08
N ASN A 169 6.69 10.21 10.03
CA ASN A 169 5.97 8.96 10.22
C ASN A 169 5.83 8.15 8.91
N MET A 170 6.24 8.72 7.77
CA MET A 170 6.28 8.01 6.50
C MET A 170 7.53 7.12 6.39
N PRO A 171 7.51 6.09 5.52
CA PRO A 171 8.68 5.25 5.27
C PRO A 171 9.94 6.08 4.91
N PRO A 172 11.16 5.60 5.27
CA PRO A 172 12.39 6.35 5.02
C PRO A 172 12.59 6.80 3.57
N LEU A 173 12.23 5.98 2.59
CA LEU A 173 12.34 6.36 1.18
C LEU A 173 11.44 7.55 0.79
N CYS A 174 10.29 7.71 1.46
CA CYS A 174 9.43 8.88 1.29
C CYS A 174 10.10 10.13 1.89
N THR A 175 10.65 10.02 3.10
CA THR A 175 11.30 11.17 3.78
C THR A 175 12.59 11.61 3.10
N GLN A 176 13.28 10.68 2.42
CA GLN A 176 14.46 10.95 1.59
C GLN A 176 14.11 11.50 0.20
N GLY A 177 12.83 11.54 -0.18
CA GLY A 177 12.37 12.03 -1.47
C GLY A 177 12.62 11.06 -2.64
N VAL A 178 12.90 9.79 -2.36
CA VAL A 178 13.01 8.73 -3.38
C VAL A 178 11.62 8.32 -3.86
N LEU A 179 10.67 8.20 -2.93
CA LEU A 179 9.23 7.99 -3.20
C LEU A 179 8.46 9.28 -2.93
N ASP A 180 7.29 9.45 -3.56
CA ASP A 180 6.41 10.60 -3.29
C ASP A 180 5.99 10.60 -1.80
N PRO A 181 6.32 11.66 -1.03
CA PRO A 181 6.06 11.73 0.40
C PRO A 181 4.61 12.04 0.77
N VAL A 182 3.74 12.35 -0.19
CA VAL A 182 2.37 12.81 0.06
C VAL A 182 1.34 11.93 -0.69
N PRO A 183 1.20 10.64 -0.29
CA PRO A 183 0.08 9.83 -0.75
C PRO A 183 -1.25 10.38 -0.22
N SER A 184 -2.38 9.87 -0.71
CA SER A 184 -3.69 10.24 -0.14
C SER A 184 -3.76 9.80 1.33
N ARG A 185 -4.13 10.70 2.23
CA ARG A 185 -4.14 10.42 3.68
C ARG A 185 -5.56 10.25 4.17
N VAL A 186 -5.80 9.17 4.91
CA VAL A 186 -7.12 8.79 5.39
C VAL A 186 -7.05 8.57 6.90
N ALA A 187 -7.86 9.31 7.65
CA ALA A 187 -8.05 9.13 9.07
C ALA A 187 -9.01 7.97 9.35
N VAL A 188 -8.60 7.07 10.24
CA VAL A 188 -9.40 5.93 10.72
C VAL A 188 -9.49 6.02 12.24
N LEU A 189 -10.71 6.26 12.73
CA LEU A 189 -11.02 6.23 14.15
C LEU A 189 -11.44 4.81 14.55
N LEU A 190 -10.56 4.11 15.24
CA LEU A 190 -10.73 2.72 15.63
C LEU A 190 -11.49 2.60 16.95
N HIS A 191 -12.63 1.93 16.94
CA HIS A 191 -13.48 1.72 18.11
C HIS A 191 -13.49 0.25 18.50
N ASP A 192 -13.07 -0.05 19.71
CA ASP A 192 -13.08 -1.42 20.24
C ASP A 192 -14.36 -1.64 21.04
N ALA A 193 -15.31 -2.34 20.45
CA ALA A 193 -16.61 -2.64 21.06
C ALA A 193 -16.48 -3.52 22.31
N SER A 194 -15.36 -4.23 22.47
CA SER A 194 -15.12 -5.11 23.61
C SER A 194 -14.46 -4.42 24.81
N ASP A 195 -14.01 -3.17 24.64
CA ASP A 195 -13.38 -2.39 25.70
C ASP A 195 -14.44 -1.53 26.44
N PRO A 196 -14.70 -1.76 27.74
CA PRO A 196 -15.66 -0.95 28.49
C PRO A 196 -15.23 0.51 28.67
N ALA A 197 -13.95 0.84 28.45
CA ALA A 197 -13.46 2.21 28.45
C ALA A 197 -13.63 2.91 27.09
N SER A 198 -14.14 2.21 26.07
CA SER A 198 -14.49 2.82 24.79
C SER A 198 -15.65 3.82 24.97
N PRO A 199 -15.65 4.93 24.21
CA PRO A 199 -16.68 5.96 24.31
C PRO A 199 -18.07 5.42 23.96
N SER A 200 -19.12 6.04 24.49
CA SER A 200 -20.49 5.70 24.08
C SER A 200 -20.71 5.98 22.59
N LYS A 201 -21.77 5.41 21.99
CA LYS A 201 -22.10 5.67 20.59
C LYS A 201 -22.31 7.16 20.30
N GLU A 202 -22.93 7.90 21.22
CA GLU A 202 -23.13 9.35 21.10
C GLU A 202 -21.80 10.12 21.16
N GLU A 203 -20.88 9.70 22.03
CA GLU A 203 -19.55 10.30 22.13
C GLU A 203 -18.69 9.98 20.91
N LEU A 204 -18.77 8.76 20.38
CA LEU A 204 -18.10 8.35 19.16
C LEU A 204 -18.55 9.21 17.97
N VAL A 205 -19.86 9.44 17.83
CA VAL A 205 -20.43 10.34 16.81
C VAL A 205 -19.90 11.77 16.99
N ARG A 206 -19.86 12.30 18.22
CA ARG A 206 -19.30 13.63 18.48
C ARG A 206 -17.83 13.73 18.09
N LYS A 207 -17.02 12.72 18.44
CA LYS A 207 -15.60 12.65 18.04
C LYS A 207 -15.46 12.60 16.53
N LEU A 208 -16.29 11.81 15.84
CA LEU A 208 -16.29 11.74 14.38
C LEU A 208 -16.62 13.10 13.74
N GLU A 209 -17.65 13.80 14.22
CA GLU A 209 -18.00 15.13 13.69
C GLU A 209 -16.88 16.15 13.91
N ASN A 210 -16.17 16.08 15.04
CA ASN A 210 -14.98 16.89 15.28
C ASN A 210 -13.82 16.55 14.31
N LEU A 211 -13.65 15.29 13.93
CA LEU A 211 -12.64 14.92 12.92
C LEU A 211 -12.99 15.46 11.53
N LYS A 212 -14.27 15.47 11.18
CA LYS A 212 -14.75 16.01 9.90
C LYS A 212 -14.57 17.53 9.76
N THR A 213 -14.28 18.26 10.83
CA THR A 213 -13.90 19.68 10.73
C THR A 213 -12.44 19.88 10.33
N SER A 214 -11.55 18.95 10.67
CA SER A 214 -10.11 19.04 10.38
C SER A 214 -9.69 18.24 9.13
N PHE A 215 -10.47 17.22 8.74
CA PHE A 215 -10.20 16.33 7.62
C PHE A 215 -11.33 16.36 6.59
N ALA A 216 -11.01 16.11 5.32
CA ALA A 216 -12.04 16.03 4.29
C ALA A 216 -13.04 14.89 4.59
N PRO A 217 -14.36 15.07 4.40
CA PRO A 217 -15.35 14.06 4.79
C PRO A 217 -15.16 12.68 4.16
N ASN A 218 -14.58 12.60 2.96
CA ASN A 218 -14.26 11.34 2.26
C ASN A 218 -12.93 10.68 2.71
N GLN A 219 -12.25 11.29 3.68
CA GLN A 219 -10.98 10.85 4.25
C GLN A 219 -11.10 10.50 5.73
N VAL A 220 -12.31 10.43 6.30
CA VAL A 220 -12.52 10.06 7.71
C VAL A 220 -13.45 8.86 7.78
N PHE A 221 -12.98 7.80 8.42
CA PHE A 221 -13.74 6.57 8.64
C PHE A 221 -13.76 6.20 10.12
N VAL A 222 -14.88 5.64 10.57
CA VAL A 222 -14.96 4.94 11.86
C VAL A 222 -14.88 3.45 11.56
N LEU A 223 -14.10 2.75 12.36
CA LEU A 223 -13.94 1.32 12.25
C LEU A 223 -14.25 0.70 13.62
N GLU A 224 -15.44 0.14 13.76
CA GLU A 224 -15.83 -0.60 14.96
C GLU A 224 -15.37 -2.05 14.81
N ILE A 225 -14.67 -2.58 15.81
CA ILE A 225 -14.08 -3.92 15.83
C ILE A 225 -14.34 -4.63 17.16
N ASN A 226 -14.11 -5.94 17.14
CA ASN A 226 -14.14 -6.83 18.30
C ASN A 226 -15.56 -7.05 18.86
N HIS A 227 -16.55 -7.20 17.99
CA HIS A 227 -17.91 -7.56 18.40
C HIS A 227 -18.08 -9.05 18.73
N GLY A 228 -17.09 -9.88 18.38
CA GLY A 228 -17.08 -11.31 18.68
C GLY A 228 -16.86 -11.59 20.18
N PRO A 229 -17.41 -12.70 20.70
CA PRO A 229 -17.27 -13.05 22.11
C PRO A 229 -15.82 -13.49 22.41
N ALA A 230 -15.40 -13.30 23.66
CA ALA A 230 -14.01 -13.50 24.11
C ALA A 230 -13.48 -14.94 23.90
N ASP A 231 -14.38 -15.93 24.00
CA ASP A 231 -14.03 -17.35 24.01
C ASP A 231 -14.33 -18.06 22.67
N HIS A 232 -14.88 -17.35 21.68
CA HIS A 232 -15.17 -17.95 20.39
C HIS A 232 -14.05 -17.65 19.41
N VAL A 233 -13.42 -18.72 18.97
CA VAL A 233 -12.45 -18.72 17.91
C VAL A 233 -13.14 -19.25 16.66
N GLU A 234 -13.45 -18.36 15.73
CA GLU A 234 -13.97 -18.76 14.43
C GLU A 234 -12.79 -19.13 13.52
N GLN A 235 -12.68 -20.42 13.21
CA GLN A 235 -11.52 -20.98 12.50
C GLN A 235 -11.35 -20.35 11.10
N GLU A 236 -12.46 -20.06 10.43
CA GLU A 236 -12.46 -19.42 9.10
C GLU A 236 -11.79 -18.04 9.12
N ILE A 237 -12.07 -17.24 10.16
CA ILE A 237 -11.45 -15.93 10.37
C ILE A 237 -9.95 -16.09 10.61
N GLN A 238 -9.56 -17.05 11.46
CA GLN A 238 -8.13 -17.30 11.69
C GLN A 238 -7.41 -17.70 10.41
N ASP A 239 -7.99 -18.59 9.64
CA ASP A 239 -7.38 -19.12 8.43
C ASP A 239 -7.26 -18.02 7.36
N LEU A 240 -8.23 -17.10 7.29
CA LEU A 240 -8.16 -15.88 6.47
C LEU A 240 -6.91 -15.03 6.80
N PHE A 241 -6.70 -14.71 8.08
CA PHE A 241 -5.55 -13.90 8.50
C PHE A 241 -4.22 -14.66 8.39
N LYS A 242 -4.19 -15.96 8.72
CA LYS A 242 -3.00 -16.82 8.54
C LYS A 242 -2.56 -16.88 7.08
N THR A 243 -3.52 -17.03 6.16
CA THR A 243 -3.25 -17.04 4.71
C THR A 243 -2.59 -15.74 4.26
N CYS A 244 -3.06 -14.59 4.76
CA CYS A 244 -2.50 -13.29 4.40
C CYS A 244 -1.12 -13.03 5.05
N ARG A 245 -0.88 -13.58 6.24
CA ARG A 245 0.41 -13.51 6.96
C ARG A 245 1.52 -14.32 6.33
N SER A 246 1.22 -15.58 5.98
CA SER A 246 2.18 -16.49 5.33
C SER A 246 2.77 -15.89 4.05
N ARG A 247 2.00 -15.03 3.38
CA ARG A 247 2.40 -14.28 2.19
C ARG A 247 3.40 -13.13 2.44
N ARG A 248 3.76 -12.80 3.70
CA ARG A 248 4.55 -11.59 4.02
C ARG A 248 5.87 -11.80 4.74
N ALA A 249 5.99 -12.76 5.66
CA ALA A 249 7.24 -13.21 6.26
C ALA A 249 6.93 -14.33 7.26
N PRO A 250 7.86 -15.25 7.57
CA PRO A 250 7.79 -15.98 8.82
C PRO A 250 7.79 -15.01 10.00
N PRO A 251 7.03 -15.29 11.07
CA PRO A 251 7.19 -14.56 12.31
C PRO A 251 8.64 -14.70 12.80
N PRO A 252 9.23 -13.66 13.41
CA PRO A 252 10.49 -13.83 14.11
C PRO A 252 10.36 -14.96 15.13
N PRO A 253 11.42 -15.75 15.39
CA PRO A 253 11.38 -16.79 16.40
C PRO A 253 10.89 -16.18 17.73
N PRO A 254 9.94 -16.81 18.43
CA PRO A 254 9.37 -16.26 19.63
C PRO A 254 10.49 -16.00 20.64
N ALA A 255 10.52 -14.78 21.19
CA ALA A 255 11.48 -14.47 22.24
C ALA A 255 11.20 -15.43 23.42
N PRO A 256 12.23 -15.91 24.14
CA PRO A 256 12.10 -16.99 25.12
C PRO A 256 11.16 -16.73 26.31
N ASN A 257 10.56 -15.53 26.42
CA ASN A 257 9.66 -15.11 27.50
C ASN A 257 8.34 -14.47 27.01
N GLU A 258 7.95 -14.60 25.75
CA GLU A 258 6.64 -14.10 25.30
C GLU A 258 5.51 -15.02 25.78
N SER A 259 4.49 -14.42 26.42
CA SER A 259 3.22 -15.09 26.70
C SER A 259 2.58 -15.54 25.37
N PRO A 260 1.74 -16.59 25.37
CA PRO A 260 1.11 -17.05 24.13
C PRO A 260 0.30 -15.89 23.53
N SER A 261 0.76 -15.38 22.38
CA SER A 261 0.06 -14.34 21.65
C SER A 261 -1.33 -14.85 21.28
N PRO A 262 -2.39 -14.03 21.37
CA PRO A 262 -3.72 -14.42 20.93
C PRO A 262 -3.67 -14.87 19.46
N SER A 263 -4.61 -15.74 19.10
CA SER A 263 -4.68 -16.22 17.73
C SER A 263 -5.06 -15.07 16.78
N PRO A 264 -4.67 -15.14 15.49
CA PRO A 264 -4.95 -14.09 14.53
C PRO A 264 -6.45 -13.83 14.42
N GLY A 265 -6.88 -12.58 14.62
CA GLY A 265 -8.28 -12.17 14.50
C GLY A 265 -9.17 -12.60 15.68
N THR A 266 -8.59 -12.96 16.83
CA THR A 266 -9.34 -13.23 18.07
C THR A 266 -10.31 -12.08 18.38
N ARG A 267 -11.59 -12.37 18.68
CA ARG A 267 -12.72 -11.42 18.87
C ARG A 267 -13.28 -10.71 17.63
N LEU A 268 -12.69 -10.85 16.45
CA LEU A 268 -13.33 -10.34 15.23
C LEU A 268 -14.56 -11.20 14.90
N SER A 269 -15.65 -10.55 14.57
CA SER A 269 -16.90 -11.16 14.10
C SER A 269 -17.05 -10.99 12.59
N GLN A 270 -17.98 -11.71 11.98
CA GLN A 270 -18.31 -11.53 10.56
C GLN A 270 -18.81 -10.11 10.23
N GLU A 271 -19.45 -9.42 11.18
CA GLU A 271 -19.84 -8.02 11.05
C GLU A 271 -18.59 -7.13 10.97
N ASP A 272 -17.59 -7.36 11.82
CA ASP A 272 -16.30 -6.65 11.78
C ASP A 272 -15.60 -6.82 10.43
N LEU A 273 -15.57 -8.05 9.90
CA LEU A 273 -14.95 -8.32 8.60
C LEU A 273 -15.68 -7.58 7.46
N THR A 274 -17.00 -7.53 7.51
CA THR A 274 -17.81 -6.81 6.50
C THR A 274 -17.55 -5.30 6.57
N ASN A 275 -17.49 -4.74 7.78
CA ASN A 275 -17.18 -3.33 7.99
C ASN A 275 -15.75 -2.98 7.54
N LEU A 276 -14.77 -3.82 7.87
CA LEU A 276 -13.38 -3.71 7.40
C LEU A 276 -13.31 -3.72 5.87
N ALA A 277 -13.99 -4.68 5.23
CA ALA A 277 -14.04 -4.79 3.78
C ALA A 277 -14.65 -3.54 3.12
N GLN A 278 -15.73 -3.02 3.68
CA GLN A 278 -16.38 -1.81 3.20
C GLN A 278 -15.46 -0.60 3.30
N VAL A 279 -14.87 -0.36 4.49
CA VAL A 279 -13.96 0.77 4.71
C VAL A 279 -12.76 0.70 3.76
N VAL A 280 -12.13 -0.47 3.61
CA VAL A 280 -11.00 -0.64 2.68
C VAL A 280 -11.41 -0.41 1.24
N THR A 281 -12.57 -0.91 0.81
CA THR A 281 -13.08 -0.66 -0.55
C THR A 281 -13.31 0.83 -0.78
N GLU A 282 -13.88 1.55 0.18
CA GLU A 282 -14.08 2.99 0.09
C GLU A 282 -12.76 3.76 0.07
N VAL A 283 -11.77 3.36 0.87
CA VAL A 283 -10.40 3.92 0.81
C VAL A 283 -9.82 3.74 -0.58
N VAL A 284 -9.88 2.54 -1.15
CA VAL A 284 -9.28 2.28 -2.46
C VAL A 284 -9.98 3.09 -3.55
N VAL A 285 -11.31 3.05 -3.61
CA VAL A 285 -12.10 3.71 -4.67
C VAL A 285 -12.07 5.23 -4.55
N LYS A 286 -12.12 5.79 -3.34
CA LYS A 286 -12.25 7.25 -3.13
C LYS A 286 -10.92 7.95 -2.89
N ASN A 287 -9.84 7.21 -2.60
CA ASN A 287 -8.55 7.80 -2.23
C ASN A 287 -7.38 7.24 -3.06
N ALA A 288 -7.10 5.93 -2.97
CA ALA A 288 -5.90 5.36 -3.61
C ALA A 288 -5.96 5.45 -5.15
N VAL A 289 -7.08 5.03 -5.75
CA VAL A 289 -7.27 5.09 -7.21
C VAL A 289 -7.25 6.52 -7.75
N PRO A 290 -8.04 7.47 -7.22
CA PRO A 290 -7.98 8.87 -7.66
C PRO A 290 -6.59 9.50 -7.52
N TRP A 291 -5.83 9.13 -6.47
CA TRP A 291 -4.45 9.59 -6.32
C TRP A 291 -3.56 9.06 -7.45
N MET A 292 -3.64 7.77 -7.78
CA MET A 292 -2.88 7.20 -8.89
C MET A 292 -3.24 7.83 -10.24
N GLU A 293 -4.53 8.07 -10.50
CA GLU A 293 -5.00 8.76 -11.71
C GLU A 293 -4.42 10.16 -11.83
N LYS A 294 -4.44 10.92 -10.72
CA LYS A 294 -3.85 12.26 -10.65
C LYS A 294 -2.36 12.22 -10.93
N GLN A 295 -1.62 11.29 -10.34
CA GLN A 295 -0.18 11.14 -10.58
C GLN A 295 0.11 10.79 -12.04
N LEU A 296 -0.66 9.87 -12.62
CA LEU A 296 -0.54 9.52 -14.04
C LEU A 296 -0.76 10.73 -14.96
N GLN A 297 -1.80 11.53 -14.69
CA GLN A 297 -2.08 12.76 -15.44
C GLN A 297 -0.97 13.81 -15.29
N GLN A 298 -0.42 13.96 -14.08
CA GLN A 298 0.68 14.89 -13.83
C GLN A 298 1.96 14.48 -14.57
N LEU A 299 2.31 13.20 -14.54
CA LEU A 299 3.45 12.64 -15.27
C LEU A 299 3.27 12.81 -16.79
N GLU A 300 2.07 12.55 -17.32
CA GLU A 300 1.78 12.78 -18.74
C GLU A 300 1.93 14.26 -19.12
N ALA A 301 1.40 15.17 -18.29
CA ALA A 301 1.53 16.61 -18.51
C ALA A 301 3.00 17.04 -18.53
N GLN A 302 3.81 16.53 -17.59
CA GLN A 302 5.25 16.77 -17.55
C GLN A 302 5.98 16.25 -18.79
N ILE A 303 5.71 15.01 -19.21
CA ILE A 303 6.29 14.42 -20.43
C ILE A 303 5.87 15.22 -21.67
N SER A 304 4.62 15.65 -21.74
CA SER A 304 4.11 16.46 -22.85
C SER A 304 4.76 17.84 -22.90
N GLN A 305 4.93 18.49 -21.74
CA GLN A 305 5.61 19.78 -21.63
C GLN A 305 7.10 19.66 -21.95
N SER A 306 7.80 18.63 -21.47
CA SER A 306 9.22 18.42 -21.76
C SER A 306 9.46 18.14 -23.25
N ARG A 307 8.62 17.34 -23.90
CA ARG A 307 8.65 17.11 -25.36
C ARG A 307 8.39 18.39 -26.14
N LYS A 308 7.41 19.21 -25.72
CA LYS A 308 7.14 20.53 -26.33
C LYS A 308 8.31 21.49 -26.13
N GLY A 309 8.91 21.51 -24.95
CA GLY A 309 10.09 22.31 -24.60
C GLY A 309 11.31 21.93 -25.41
N PHE A 310 11.63 20.64 -25.50
CA PHE A 310 12.71 20.12 -26.34
C PHE A 310 12.47 20.40 -27.83
N ARG A 311 11.24 20.19 -28.32
CA ARG A 311 10.86 20.51 -29.71
C ARG A 311 10.96 22.02 -29.99
N ASN A 312 10.64 22.86 -29.02
CA ASN A 312 10.78 24.31 -29.14
C ASN A 312 12.27 24.73 -29.08
N GLN A 313 13.08 24.15 -28.21
CA GLN A 313 14.54 24.37 -28.16
C GLN A 313 15.23 23.91 -29.45
N LEU A 314 14.85 22.76 -30.02
CA LEU A 314 15.29 22.37 -31.35
C LEU A 314 14.84 23.39 -32.40
N LYS A 315 13.59 23.86 -32.39
CA LYS A 315 13.17 24.90 -33.34
C LYS A 315 14.00 26.18 -33.26
N TYR A 316 14.51 26.56 -32.09
CA TYR A 316 15.41 27.71 -31.95
C TYR A 316 16.82 27.42 -32.47
N LEU A 317 17.34 26.20 -32.26
CA LEU A 317 18.64 25.77 -32.83
C LEU A 317 18.61 25.60 -34.36
N TRP A 318 17.46 25.25 -34.92
CA TRP A 318 17.26 25.03 -36.37
C TRP A 318 16.75 26.29 -37.10
N ARG A 319 16.45 27.37 -36.39
CA ARG A 319 16.29 28.70 -36.99
C ARG A 319 17.68 29.25 -37.34
N LYS A 320 18.15 28.93 -38.54
CA LYS A 320 19.28 29.62 -39.19
C LYS A 320 19.10 31.15 -39.04
N PRO A 321 20.16 31.92 -38.74
CA PRO A 321 20.06 33.38 -38.78
C PRO A 321 19.70 33.76 -40.22
N ARG A 322 18.53 34.40 -40.38
CA ARG A 322 18.12 34.95 -41.67
C ARG A 322 19.08 36.07 -41.99
N GLU A 323 19.90 35.87 -43.01
CA GLU A 323 20.85 36.84 -43.54
C GLU A 323 20.20 38.22 -43.61
N ALA A 324 20.88 39.20 -43.00
CA ALA A 324 20.59 40.60 -43.18
C ALA A 324 20.82 40.92 -44.66
N ASN A 325 19.73 40.97 -45.42
CA ASN A 325 19.75 41.29 -46.83
C ASN A 325 20.19 42.74 -47.01
N GLU A 326 21.24 42.93 -47.78
CA GLU A 326 21.73 44.20 -48.29
C GLU A 326 20.58 45.02 -48.91
N ARG A 327 20.54 46.32 -48.59
CA ARG A 327 20.03 47.34 -49.51
C ARG A 327 20.48 48.74 -49.08
N GLY A 328 21.39 49.32 -49.88
CA GLY A 328 21.39 50.76 -50.15
C GLY A 328 22.56 51.56 -49.62
N MET A 329 23.74 51.43 -50.24
CA MET A 329 24.65 52.59 -50.36
C MET A 329 24.83 52.89 -51.84
N GLY A 330 23.96 53.77 -52.32
CA GLY A 330 24.09 54.44 -53.60
C GLY A 330 25.31 55.35 -53.59
N SER A 331 26.03 55.31 -54.70
CA SER A 331 27.01 56.28 -55.17
C SER A 331 26.49 57.71 -55.09
N ASP A 332 27.25 58.62 -54.46
CA ASP A 332 27.49 59.97 -54.98
C ASP A 332 28.58 60.69 -54.17
N LEU A 333 29.27 61.60 -54.86
CA LEU A 333 30.27 62.59 -54.41
C LEU A 333 31.74 62.15 -54.26
N PHE A 334 32.47 62.25 -55.37
CA PHE A 334 33.73 63.02 -55.40
C PHE A 334 33.87 63.74 -56.76
N LYS A 335 33.73 65.06 -56.75
CA LYS A 335 34.18 65.99 -57.79
C LYS A 335 35.16 66.96 -57.13
N ALA A 336 36.43 66.90 -57.53
CA ALA A 336 37.42 67.96 -57.37
C ALA A 336 38.48 67.75 -58.48
N GLY A 337 38.68 68.78 -59.31
CA GLY A 337 39.62 68.77 -60.45
C GLY A 337 38.94 69.10 -61.75
#